data_AF-A0A5B6UXZ8-F1
#
_entry.id   AF-A0A5B6UXZ8-F1
#
_cell.length_a   1.000
_cell.length_b   1.000
_cell.length_c   1.000
_cell.angle_alpha   90.00
_cell.angle_beta   90.00
_cell.angle_gamma   90.00
#
_symmetry.space_group_name_H-M   'P 1'
#
loop_
_entity.id
_entity.type
_entity.pdbx_description
1 polymer ?
#
loop_
_entity_poly.entity_id
_entity_poly.type
_entity_poly.pdbx_seq_one_letter_code
_entity_poly.pdbx_strand_id
1 'polypeptide(L)' 'MCIDYHQLNKVTIKNKYPLPRIDDLFDQLQGATMLSKIDLRSDYYQLCAENYIQNEVQTL' A
#
# COMPACT_ATOMS: atom_id res chain seq x y z
N MET A 1 -9.66 -6.53 -15.08
CA MET A 1 -10.70 -5.49 -14.96
C MET A 1 -10.01 -4.18 -14.62
N CYS A 2 -10.24 -3.11 -15.37
CA CYS A 2 -9.66 -1.79 -15.11
C CYS A 2 -10.79 -0.84 -14.79
N ILE A 3 -10.74 -0.17 -13.63
CA ILE A 3 -11.75 0.77 -13.17
C ILE A 3 -11.09 2.14 -13.10
N ASP A 4 -11.76 3.16 -13.65
CA ASP A 4 -11.26 4.53 -13.61
C ASP A 4 -11.55 5.16 -12.24
N TYR A 5 -10.49 5.33 -11.44
CA TYR A 5 -10.53 5.99 -10.13
C TYR A 5 -10.07 7.45 -10.17
N HIS A 6 -9.87 8.07 -11.33
CA HIS A 6 -9.32 9.43 -11.42
C HIS A 6 -10.16 10.48 -10.69
N GLN A 7 -11.50 10.36 -10.73
CA GLN A 7 -12.37 11.27 -9.98
C GLN A 7 -12.31 11.02 -8.48
N LEU A 8 -12.31 9.76 -8.05
CA LEU A 8 -12.21 9.37 -6.65
C LEU A 8 -10.88 9.81 -6.02
N ASN A 9 -9.76 9.57 -6.70
CA ASN A 9 -8.41 9.93 -6.25
C ASN A 9 -8.18 11.43 -6.05
N LYS A 10 -9.06 12.29 -6.60
CA LYS A 10 -9.01 13.75 -6.38
C LYS A 10 -9.66 14.17 -5.07
N VAL A 11 -10.66 13.42 -4.61
CA VAL A 11 -11.42 13.73 -3.38
C VAL A 11 -10.89 12.98 -2.16
N THR A 12 -10.18 11.87 -2.36
CA THR A 12 -9.55 11.11 -1.27
C THR A 12 -8.31 11.82 -0.71
N ILE A 13 -8.14 11.79 0.61
CA ILE A 13 -6.94 12.29 1.29
C ILE A 13 -5.74 11.46 0.88
N LYS A 14 -4.68 12.12 0.41
CA LYS A 14 -3.44 11.44 0.01
C LYS A 14 -2.63 11.09 1.25
N ASN A 15 -2.74 9.84 1.70
CA ASN A 15 -1.86 9.32 2.72
C ASN A 15 -0.44 9.11 2.14
N LYS A 16 0.49 9.98 2.52
CA LYS A 16 1.87 9.97 2.01
C LYS A 16 2.76 9.16 2.94
N TYR A 17 3.00 7.91 2.60
CA TYR A 17 4.12 7.14 3.14
C TYR A 17 5.30 7.21 2.17
N PRO A 18 6.51 7.54 2.64
CA PRO A 18 7.68 7.52 1.78
C PRO A 18 7.96 6.09 1.37
N LEU A 19 7.86 5.81 0.07
CA LEU A 19 8.32 4.54 -0.47
C LEU A 19 9.86 4.53 -0.45
N PRO A 20 10.49 3.50 0.13
CA PRO A 20 11.94 3.40 0.15
C PRO A 20 12.48 3.28 -1.27
N ARG A 21 13.70 3.80 -1.51
CA ARG A 21 14.37 3.58 -2.79
C ARG A 21 14.85 2.15 -2.87
N ILE A 22 15.02 1.67 -4.09
CA ILE A 22 15.46 0.29 -4.32
C ILE A 22 16.85 0.02 -3.70
N ASP A 23 17.74 1.01 -3.74
CA ASP A 23 19.07 0.91 -3.13
C ASP A 23 18.98 0.78 -1.61
N ASP A 24 18.11 1.59 -0.97
CA ASP A 24 17.87 1.53 0.48
C ASP A 24 17.37 0.14 0.92
N LEU A 25 16.58 -0.54 0.07
CA LEU A 25 16.10 -1.89 0.32
C LEU A 25 17.22 -2.93 0.17
N PHE A 26 18.11 -2.78 -0.81
CA PHE A 26 19.21 -3.71 -1.02
C PHE A 26 20.29 -3.59 0.06
N ASP A 27 20.55 -2.36 0.54
CA ASP A 27 21.46 -2.13 1.66
C ASP A 27 20.95 -2.86 2.93
N GLN A 28 19.64 -2.88 3.17
CA GLN A 28 19.04 -3.64 4.28
C GLN A 28 19.15 -5.16 4.12
N LEU A 29 19.23 -5.65 2.89
CA LEU A 29 19.33 -7.08 2.59
C LEU A 29 20.79 -7.55 2.51
N GLN A 30 21.76 -6.65 2.67
CA GLN A 30 23.18 -6.99 2.63
C GLN A 30 23.52 -8.02 3.74
N GLY A 31 24.12 -9.14 3.35
CA GLY A 31 24.49 -10.22 4.29
C GLY A 31 23.41 -11.29 4.48
N ALA A 32 22.24 -11.17 3.85
CA ALA A 32 21.29 -12.27 3.79
C ALA A 32 21.79 -13.38 2.85
N THR A 33 21.91 -14.60 3.36
CA THR A 33 22.33 -15.78 2.57
C THR A 33 21.17 -16.38 1.76
N MET A 34 19.93 -16.16 2.20
CA MET A 34 18.73 -16.68 1.56
C MET A 34 17.61 -15.65 1.67
N LEU A 35 16.90 -15.43 0.56
CA LEU A 35 15.75 -14.53 0.46
C LEU A 35 14.55 -15.31 -0.06
N SER A 36 13.38 -15.02 0.48
CA SER A 36 12.10 -15.49 -0.04
C SER A 36 11.25 -14.29 -0.46
N LYS A 37 10.50 -14.45 -1.55
CA LYS A 37 9.58 -13.43 -2.06
C LYS A 37 8.16 -13.89 -1.83
N ILE A 38 7.36 -13.04 -1.21
CA ILE A 38 5.92 -13.22 -1.08
C ILE A 38 5.26 -12.31 -2.12
N ASP A 39 4.33 -12.85 -2.91
CA ASP A 39 3.54 -12.10 -3.89
C ASP A 39 2.13 -11.85 -3.34
N LEU A 40 1.76 -10.58 -3.21
CA LEU A 40 0.50 -10.13 -2.60
C LEU A 40 -0.49 -9.59 -3.65
N ARG A 41 -0.43 -10.11 -4.89
CA ARG A 41 -1.23 -9.61 -6.01
C ARG A 41 -2.74 -9.61 -5.75
N SER A 42 -3.24 -10.56 -4.96
CA SER A 42 -4.66 -10.66 -4.58
C SER A 42 -5.03 -9.94 -3.29
N ASP A 43 -4.05 -9.56 -2.48
CA ASP A 43 -4.28 -9.11 -1.10
C ASP A 43 -5.05 -7.80 -1.03
N TYR A 44 -4.97 -6.98 -2.08
CA TYR A 44 -5.82 -5.78 -2.20
C TYR A 44 -7.30 -6.11 -2.02
N TYR A 45 -7.75 -7.29 -2.46
CA TYR A 45 -9.15 -7.72 -2.34
C TYR A 45 -9.46 -8.36 -0.98
N GLN A 46 -8.44 -8.84 -0.25
CA GLN A 46 -8.61 -9.44 1.08
C GLN A 46 -8.59 -8.39 2.20
N LEU A 47 -7.92 -7.26 1.97
CA LEU A 47 -7.98 -6.11 2.88
C LEU A 47 -9.37 -5.48 2.83
N CYS A 48 -10.20 -5.73 3.86
CA CYS A 48 -11.52 -5.11 4.00
C CYS A 48 -11.38 -3.58 4.13
N ALA A 49 -11.72 -2.86 3.07
CA ALA A 49 -11.77 -1.39 3.04
C ALA A 49 -12.76 -0.78 4.06
N GLU A 50 -13.71 -1.58 4.57
CA GLU A 50 -14.73 -1.18 5.54
C GLU A 50 -14.14 -0.62 6.83
N ASN A 51 -13.01 -1.17 7.31
CA ASN A 51 -12.38 -0.71 8.55
C ASN A 51 -11.70 0.67 8.41
N TYR A 52 -11.27 1.06 7.22
CA TYR A 52 -10.61 2.36 6.99
C TYR A 52 -11.62 3.51 6.81
N ILE A 53 -12.72 3.26 6.10
CA ILE A 53 -13.73 4.30 5.80
C ILE A 53 -14.51 4.72 7.06
N GLN A 54 -14.79 3.78 7.98
CA GLN A 54 -15.49 4.09 9.23
C GLN A 54 -14.67 4.99 10.19
N ASN A 55 -13.34 4.89 10.18
CA ASN A 55 -12.47 5.65 11.08
C ASN A 55 -12.23 7.11 10.61
N GLU A 56 -12.28 7.39 9.30
CA GLU A 56 -12.17 8.78 8.81
C GLU A 56 -13.43 9.62 9.08
N VAL A 57 -14.63 9.01 9.06
CA VAL A 57 -15.89 9.74 9.31
C VAL A 57 -16.10 10.10 10.78
N GLN A 58 -15.50 9.36 11.72
CA GLN A 58 -15.59 9.66 13.16
C GLN A 58 -14.58 10.72 13.65
N THR A 59 -13.58 11.08 12.84
CA THR A 59 -12.51 12.01 13.25
C THR A 59 -12.67 13.42 12.65
N LEU A 60 -13.78 13.69 11.95
CA LEU A 60 -14.23 15.00 11.47
C LEU A 60 -15.53 15.41 12.18
#